data_AF-A0A7Z7ITA8-F1
#
_entry.id   AF-A0A7Z7ITA8-F1
#
_cell.length_a   1.000
_cell.length_b   1.000
_cell.length_c   1.000
_cell.angle_alpha   90.00
_cell.angle_beta   90.00
_cell.angle_gamma   90.00
#
_symmetry.space_group_name_H-M   'P 1'
#
loop_
_entity.id
_entity.type
_entity.pdbx_description
1 polymer ?
#
loop_
_entity_poly.entity_id
_entity_poly.type
_entity_poly.pdbx_seq_one_letter_code
_entity_poly.pdbx_strand_id
1 'polypeptide(L)'
;MKGILAYMSTPVSLLNRILAAQTANSMLRGDDLRNAGREIAALALGGGYALMAVDDAGERIIGAALLADEGVRAVDSSRRLDNQSVLLVAGHFAGTTGIVLKADLARSLGARLIHAAFLGEAGVNTANIHGCDLITSLASRRHLIAL
;
A
#
# COMPACT_ATOMS: atom_id res chain seq x y z
N MET A 1 -33.53 -33.22 -0.45
CA MET A 1 -33.52 -31.76 -0.69
C MET A 1 -32.71 -31.09 0.41
N LYS A 2 -31.44 -30.75 0.16
CA LYS A 2 -30.59 -29.98 1.08
C LYS A 2 -30.52 -28.55 0.57
N GLY A 3 -30.99 -27.62 1.39
CA GLY A 3 -31.05 -26.19 1.07
C GLY A 3 -29.65 -25.62 0.88
N ILE A 4 -29.45 -24.99 -0.29
CA ILE A 4 -28.32 -24.13 -0.57
C ILE A 4 -28.58 -22.84 0.21
N LEU A 5 -27.95 -22.71 1.38
CA LEU A 5 -27.79 -21.43 2.08
C LEU A 5 -26.80 -20.59 1.27
N ALA A 6 -27.33 -19.89 0.27
CA ALA A 6 -26.61 -18.81 -0.38
C ALA A 6 -26.41 -17.70 0.65
N TYR A 7 -25.19 -17.61 1.20
CA TYR A 7 -24.72 -16.42 1.90
C TYR A 7 -24.80 -15.25 0.90
N MET A 8 -25.90 -14.50 0.94
CA MET A 8 -26.02 -13.23 0.25
C MET A 8 -25.15 -12.23 1.00
N SER A 9 -23.87 -12.17 0.62
CA SER A 9 -22.96 -11.10 1.02
C SER A 9 -23.54 -9.79 0.51
N THR A 10 -24.18 -9.02 1.40
CA THR A 10 -24.65 -7.68 1.07
C THR A 10 -23.46 -6.88 0.55
N PRO A 11 -23.55 -6.22 -0.63
CA PRO A 11 -22.47 -5.40 -1.11
C PRO A 11 -22.23 -4.27 -0.11
N VAL A 12 -21.10 -4.34 0.59
CA VAL A 12 -20.67 -3.28 1.50
C VAL A 12 -20.59 -1.99 0.68
N SER A 13 -21.37 -0.98 1.06
CA SER A 13 -21.41 0.29 0.34
C SER A 13 -20.00 0.87 0.21
N LEU A 14 -19.70 1.55 -0.90
CA LEU A 14 -18.40 2.20 -1.12
C LEU A 14 -18.04 3.10 0.07
N LEU A 15 -19.03 3.80 0.62
CA LEU A 15 -18.87 4.64 1.81
C LEU A 15 -18.36 3.84 3.02
N ASN A 16 -18.94 2.67 3.30
CA ASN A 16 -18.50 1.82 4.41
C ASN A 16 -17.06 1.33 4.21
N ARG A 17 -16.65 1.05 2.96
CA ARG A 17 -15.26 0.68 2.65
C ARG A 17 -14.30 1.85 2.88
N ILE A 18 -14.68 3.05 2.47
CA ILE A 18 -13.88 4.27 2.70
C ILE A 18 -13.72 4.52 4.20
N LEU A 19 -14.81 4.47 4.96
CA LEU A 19 -14.78 4.68 6.41
C LEU A 19 -13.92 3.61 7.11
N ALA A 20 -14.05 2.34 6.73
CA ALA A 20 -13.22 1.26 7.26
C ALA A 20 -11.72 1.48 6.98
N ALA A 21 -11.36 1.85 5.75
CA ALA A 21 -9.98 2.13 5.37
C ALA A 21 -9.40 3.33 6.12
N GLN A 22 -10.13 4.44 6.22
CA GLN A 22 -9.70 5.61 6.98
C GLN A 22 -9.56 5.31 8.49
N THR A 23 -10.48 4.53 9.06
CA THR A 23 -10.41 4.09 10.46
C THR A 23 -9.19 3.20 10.69
N ALA A 24 -8.91 2.27 9.79
CA ALA A 24 -7.71 1.43 9.88
C ALA A 24 -6.43 2.28 9.81
N ASN A 25 -6.37 3.24 8.88
CA ASN A 25 -5.23 4.14 8.70
C ASN A 25 -5.02 5.08 9.91
N SER A 26 -6.08 5.55 10.56
CA SER A 26 -5.95 6.43 11.74
C SER A 26 -5.41 5.67 12.95
N MET A 27 -5.70 4.37 13.03
CA MET A 27 -5.23 3.44 14.04
C MET A 27 -3.82 2.89 13.78
N LEU A 28 -3.25 3.10 12.58
CA LEU A 28 -1.90 2.65 12.23
C LEU A 28 -0.84 3.43 13.03
N ARG A 29 -0.37 2.84 14.13
CA ARG A 29 0.55 3.45 15.11
C ARG A 29 1.41 2.37 15.78
N GLY A 30 2.42 2.77 16.55
CA GLY A 30 3.19 1.88 17.42
C GLY A 30 3.83 0.71 16.64
N ASP A 31 3.64 -0.51 17.14
CA ASP A 31 4.20 -1.72 16.54
C ASP A 31 3.66 -2.03 15.15
N ASP A 32 2.36 -1.78 14.90
CA ASP A 32 1.77 -2.01 13.57
C ASP A 32 2.48 -1.14 12.52
N LEU A 33 2.70 0.14 12.83
CA LEU A 33 3.40 1.06 11.95
C LEU A 33 4.89 0.69 11.80
N ARG A 34 5.56 0.30 12.88
CA ARG A 34 6.96 -0.16 12.84
C ARG A 34 7.12 -1.39 11.96
N ASN A 35 6.22 -2.36 12.10
CA ASN A 35 6.25 -3.59 11.31
C ASN A 35 5.97 -3.31 9.82
N ALA A 36 4.97 -2.49 9.52
CA ALA A 36 4.71 -2.03 8.16
C ALA A 36 5.94 -1.32 7.55
N GLY A 37 6.59 -0.43 8.32
CA GLY A 37 7.82 0.24 7.91
C GLY A 37 8.96 -0.73 7.60
N ARG A 38 9.17 -1.76 8.43
CA ARG A 38 10.19 -2.80 8.20
C ARG A 38 9.91 -3.64 6.96
N GLU A 39 8.66 -4.03 6.73
CA GLU A 39 8.29 -4.80 5.54
C GLU A 39 8.50 -3.96 4.26
N ILE A 40 8.14 -2.67 4.29
CA ILE A 40 8.40 -1.75 3.19
C ILE A 40 9.90 -1.50 2.98
N ALA A 41 10.68 -1.33 4.03
CA ALA A 41 12.13 -1.18 3.94
C ALA A 41 12.77 -2.42 3.27
N ALA A 42 12.38 -3.62 3.70
CA ALA A 42 12.87 -4.87 3.12
C ALA A 42 12.51 -4.99 1.62
N LEU A 43 11.28 -4.65 1.24
CA LEU A 43 10.85 -4.62 -0.17
C LEU A 43 11.66 -3.60 -0.98
N ALA A 44 11.85 -2.40 -0.44
CA ALA A 44 12.58 -1.32 -1.10
C ALA A 44 14.03 -1.71 -1.37
N LEU A 45 14.73 -2.23 -0.35
CA LEU A 45 16.13 -2.63 -0.46
C LEU A 45 16.31 -3.85 -1.36
N GLY A 46 15.45 -4.86 -1.21
CA GLY A 46 15.50 -6.08 -2.02
C GLY A 46 15.31 -5.84 -3.52
N GLY A 47 14.54 -4.81 -3.89
CA GLY A 47 14.31 -4.45 -5.29
C GLY A 47 15.01 -3.18 -5.77
N GLY A 48 15.77 -2.50 -4.91
CA GLY A 48 16.43 -1.22 -5.23
C GLY A 48 15.46 -0.08 -5.55
N TYR A 49 14.32 -0.01 -4.86
CA TYR A 49 13.28 0.99 -5.09
C TYR A 49 13.51 2.27 -4.28
N ALA A 50 13.13 3.42 -4.85
CA ALA A 50 12.87 4.64 -4.11
C ALA A 50 11.40 4.69 -3.68
N LEU A 51 11.13 5.08 -2.43
CA LEU A 51 9.80 5.12 -1.86
C LEU A 51 9.06 6.40 -2.21
N MET A 52 7.81 6.28 -2.66
CA MET A 52 6.92 7.42 -2.89
C MET A 52 5.56 7.17 -2.23
N ALA A 53 5.08 8.13 -1.44
CA ALA A 53 3.77 8.00 -0.80
C ALA A 53 2.63 8.21 -1.80
N VAL A 54 1.60 7.37 -1.68
CA VAL A 54 0.31 7.55 -2.37
C VAL A 54 -0.64 8.42 -1.55
N ASP A 55 -0.62 8.26 -0.22
CA ASP A 55 -1.48 8.97 0.74
C ASP A 55 -0.74 9.24 2.07
N ASP A 56 -1.38 9.99 2.99
CA ASP A 56 -0.82 10.36 4.30
C ASP A 56 -0.48 9.14 5.17
N ALA A 57 -1.15 7.99 4.95
CA ALA A 57 -0.79 6.75 5.63
C ALA A 57 0.51 6.18 5.07
N GLY A 58 0.67 6.20 3.74
CA GLY A 58 1.90 5.89 3.04
C GLY A 58 3.07 6.74 3.51
N GLU A 59 2.88 8.05 3.70
CA GLU A 59 3.93 8.93 4.26
C GLU A 59 4.41 8.48 5.64
N ARG A 60 3.47 8.15 6.54
CA ARG A 60 3.81 7.63 7.87
C ARG A 60 4.55 6.30 7.80
N ILE A 61 4.14 5.40 6.90
CA ILE A 61 4.81 4.11 6.69
C ILE A 61 6.23 4.32 6.15
N ILE A 62 6.41 5.23 5.19
CA ILE A 62 7.73 5.59 4.66
C ILE A 62 8.61 6.18 5.76
N GLY A 63 8.07 7.07 6.61
CA GLY A 63 8.79 7.59 7.77
C GLY A 63 9.26 6.47 8.71
N ALA A 64 8.41 5.48 8.97
CA ALA A 64 8.79 4.30 9.75
C ALA A 64 9.83 3.41 9.05
N ALA A 65 9.78 3.30 7.73
CA ALA A 65 10.77 2.55 6.94
C ALA A 65 12.16 3.21 6.97
N LEU A 66 12.22 4.54 6.81
CA LEU A 66 13.45 5.33 6.91
C LEU A 66 14.11 5.23 8.29
N LEU A 67 13.30 5.14 9.35
CA LEU A 67 13.81 4.92 10.71
C LEU A 67 14.29 3.48 10.94
N ALA A 68 13.78 2.52 10.16
CA ALA A 68 14.15 1.12 10.30
C ALA A 68 15.46 0.79 9.60
N ASP A 69 15.78 1.47 8.48
CA ASP A 69 16.98 1.21 7.69
C ASP A 69 17.44 2.47 6.93
N GLU A 70 18.71 2.86 7.13
CA GLU A 70 19.33 4.05 6.53
C GLU A 70 19.54 3.94 5.01
N GLY A 71 19.52 2.72 4.45
CA GLY A 71 19.66 2.49 3.01
C GLY A 71 18.39 2.82 2.21
N VAL A 72 17.26 3.00 2.89
CA VAL A 72 15.99 3.35 2.27
C VAL A 72 16.02 4.80 1.78
N ARG A 73 15.54 5.04 0.57
CA ARG A 73 15.46 6.39 -0.02
C ARG A 73 14.00 6.74 -0.30
N ALA A 74 13.60 7.94 0.10
CA ALA A 74 12.30 8.51 -0.24
C ALA A 74 12.43 9.54 -1.37
N VAL A 75 11.40 9.64 -2.19
CA VAL A 75 11.25 10.62 -3.27
C VAL A 75 9.86 11.24 -3.22
N ASP A 76 9.74 12.43 -3.77
CA ASP A 76 8.48 13.15 -3.93
C ASP A 76 8.20 13.45 -5.41
N SER A 77 7.05 14.04 -5.70
CA SER A 77 6.63 14.40 -7.06
C SER A 77 7.22 15.72 -7.56
N SER A 78 8.12 16.37 -6.82
CA SER A 78 8.74 17.65 -7.21
C SER A 78 9.96 17.46 -8.12
N ARG A 79 10.47 16.23 -8.26
CA ARG A 79 11.70 15.91 -9.00
C ARG A 79 11.47 14.87 -10.08
N ARG A 80 12.35 14.87 -11.09
CA ARG A 80 12.43 13.81 -12.09
C ARG A 80 12.88 12.50 -11.45
N LEU A 81 12.37 11.40 -11.97
CA LEU A 81 12.61 10.02 -11.53
C LEU A 81 13.27 9.19 -12.65
N ASP A 82 14.01 9.84 -13.55
CA ASP A 82 14.58 9.23 -14.74
C ASP A 82 15.36 7.94 -14.41
N ASN A 83 14.94 6.84 -15.01
CA ASN A 83 15.51 5.49 -14.86
C ASN A 83 15.42 4.90 -13.43
N GLN A 84 14.70 5.53 -12.51
CA GLN A 84 14.54 5.01 -11.15
C GLN A 84 13.42 3.97 -11.07
N SER A 85 13.63 2.94 -10.24
CA SER A 85 12.56 2.04 -9.80
C SER A 85 11.87 2.68 -8.59
N VAL A 86 10.55 2.76 -8.61
CA VAL A 86 9.74 3.42 -7.57
C VAL A 86 8.83 2.40 -6.91
N LEU A 87 8.80 2.42 -5.57
CA LEU A 87 7.83 1.70 -4.75
C LEU A 87 6.80 2.70 -4.22
N LEU A 88 5.59 2.67 -4.78
CA LEU A 88 4.44 3.41 -4.29
C LEU A 88 3.94 2.76 -3.00
N VAL A 89 3.84 3.54 -1.94
CA VAL A 89 3.41 3.07 -0.61
C VAL A 89 2.07 3.70 -0.25
N ALA A 90 1.08 2.86 0.06
CA ALA A 90 -0.23 3.29 0.53
C ALA A 90 -0.61 2.60 1.85
N GLY A 91 -1.49 3.22 2.63
CA GLY A 91 -2.16 2.55 3.73
C GLY A 91 -3.25 1.57 3.26
N HIS A 92 -4.23 1.34 4.13
CA HIS A 92 -5.50 0.73 3.76
C HIS A 92 -6.25 1.64 2.78
N PHE A 93 -6.78 1.08 1.70
CA PHE A 93 -7.52 1.85 0.70
C PHE A 93 -8.87 1.21 0.35
N ALA A 94 -9.82 2.05 -0.10
CA ALA A 94 -11.16 1.63 -0.51
C ALA A 94 -11.35 1.54 -2.03
N GLY A 95 -10.42 2.09 -2.81
CA GLY A 95 -10.38 1.99 -4.27
C GLY A 95 -8.96 2.21 -4.83
N THR A 96 -8.76 1.83 -6.08
CA THR A 96 -7.44 1.79 -6.73
C THR A 96 -6.98 3.16 -7.28
N THR A 97 -7.89 4.14 -7.34
CA THR A 97 -7.67 5.42 -8.02
C THR A 97 -6.43 6.17 -7.56
N GLY A 98 -6.17 6.24 -6.25
CA GLY A 98 -4.99 6.94 -5.72
C GLY A 98 -3.68 6.32 -6.21
N ILE A 99 -3.59 4.99 -6.19
CA ILE A 99 -2.41 4.25 -6.64
C ILE A 99 -2.22 4.45 -8.15
N VAL A 100 -3.29 4.33 -8.94
CA VAL A 100 -3.27 4.54 -10.39
C VAL A 100 -2.74 5.93 -10.74
N LEU A 101 -3.34 6.99 -10.16
CA LEU A 101 -2.92 8.36 -10.43
C LEU A 101 -1.46 8.59 -10.04
N LYS A 102 -1.00 7.98 -8.94
CA LYS A 102 0.40 8.10 -8.51
C LYS A 102 1.35 7.31 -9.41
N ALA A 103 0.92 6.17 -9.94
CA ALA A 103 1.69 5.40 -10.92
C ALA A 103 1.85 6.17 -12.23
N ASP A 104 0.77 6.73 -12.76
CA ASP A 104 0.82 7.56 -13.97
C ASP A 104 1.73 8.77 -13.78
N LEU A 105 1.64 9.42 -12.62
CA LEU A 105 2.52 10.53 -12.25
C LEU A 105 3.99 10.08 -12.21
N ALA A 106 4.32 9.02 -11.46
CA ALA A 106 5.68 8.50 -11.36
C ALA A 106 6.26 8.12 -12.74
N ARG A 107 5.42 7.52 -13.60
CA ARG A 107 5.80 7.18 -14.98
C ARG A 107 6.10 8.43 -15.79
N SER A 108 5.25 9.46 -15.70
CA SER A 108 5.45 10.75 -16.38
C SER A 108 6.71 11.47 -15.93
N LEU A 109 7.17 11.23 -14.70
CA LEU A 109 8.42 11.76 -14.14
C LEU A 109 9.67 10.98 -14.57
N GLY A 110 9.52 9.87 -15.32
CA GLY A 110 10.63 9.08 -15.86
C GLY A 110 10.93 7.78 -15.10
N ALA A 111 10.07 7.36 -14.16
CA ALA A 111 10.25 6.11 -13.46
C ALA A 111 10.23 4.91 -14.42
N ARG A 112 11.24 4.04 -14.31
CA ARG A 112 11.43 2.87 -15.16
C ARG A 112 10.58 1.69 -14.72
N LEU A 113 10.50 1.46 -13.42
CA LEU A 113 9.71 0.39 -12.80
C LEU A 113 8.86 0.99 -11.70
N ILE A 114 7.61 0.56 -11.60
CA ILE A 114 6.65 1.03 -10.61
C ILE A 114 6.05 -0.19 -9.92
N HIS A 115 6.37 -0.34 -8.63
CA HIS A 115 5.78 -1.36 -7.76
C HIS A 115 4.83 -0.65 -6.79
N ALA A 116 3.61 -1.14 -6.60
CA ALA A 116 2.73 -0.68 -5.53
C ALA A 116 2.73 -1.66 -4.36
N ALA A 117 2.95 -1.15 -3.15
CA ALA A 117 2.75 -1.87 -1.89
C ALA A 117 1.74 -1.13 -1.02
N PHE A 118 0.80 -1.87 -0.44
CA PHE A 118 -0.25 -1.30 0.39
C PHE A 118 -0.66 -2.22 1.53
N LEU A 119 -1.24 -1.64 2.59
CA LEU A 119 -1.82 -2.42 3.67
C LEU A 119 -3.21 -2.90 3.27
N GLY A 120 -3.49 -4.20 3.38
CA GLY A 120 -4.77 -4.73 2.93
C GLY A 120 -5.03 -6.16 3.38
N GLU A 121 -6.30 -6.55 3.33
CA GLU A 121 -6.68 -7.95 3.51
C GLU A 121 -6.38 -8.76 2.25
N ALA A 122 -6.11 -10.06 2.42
CA ALA A 122 -6.01 -10.98 1.30
C ALA A 122 -7.32 -10.96 0.50
N GLY A 123 -7.23 -10.83 -0.82
CA GLY A 123 -8.40 -10.82 -1.71
C GLY A 123 -8.90 -9.45 -2.14
N VAL A 124 -8.20 -8.36 -1.81
CA VAL A 124 -8.43 -7.06 -2.48
C VAL A 124 -8.23 -7.24 -3.98
N ASN A 125 -9.25 -6.90 -4.76
CA ASN A 125 -9.17 -6.98 -6.22
C ASN A 125 -8.20 -5.92 -6.76
N THR A 126 -7.01 -6.36 -7.14
CA THR A 126 -5.94 -5.53 -7.71
C THR A 126 -6.01 -5.42 -9.24
N ALA A 127 -6.96 -6.10 -9.90
CA ALA A 127 -7.07 -6.13 -11.36
C ALA A 127 -7.27 -4.74 -11.99
N ASN A 128 -7.72 -3.76 -11.20
CA ASN A 128 -7.97 -2.39 -11.65
C ASN A 128 -6.82 -1.41 -11.31
N ILE A 129 -5.69 -1.89 -10.80
CA ILE A 129 -4.48 -1.07 -10.61
C ILE A 129 -3.64 -1.16 -11.89
N HIS A 130 -3.87 -0.22 -12.81
CA HIS A 130 -3.03 -0.06 -13.99
C HIS A 130 -1.90 0.94 -13.73
N GLY A 131 -0.87 0.93 -14.59
CA GLY A 131 0.32 1.78 -14.48
C GLY A 131 1.44 1.21 -13.60
N CYS A 132 1.12 0.26 -12.71
CA CYS A 132 2.10 -0.50 -11.92
C CYS A 132 2.56 -1.75 -12.67
N ASP A 133 3.85 -2.05 -12.58
CA ASP A 133 4.47 -3.28 -13.08
C ASP A 133 4.33 -4.44 -12.08
N LEU A 134 4.29 -4.11 -10.79
CA LEU A 134 4.17 -5.06 -9.68
C LEU A 134 3.22 -4.52 -8.62
N ILE A 135 2.51 -5.42 -7.94
CA ILE A 135 1.57 -5.07 -6.88
C ILE A 135 1.71 -6.08 -5.73
N THR A 136 1.81 -5.57 -4.50
CA THR A 136 1.91 -6.39 -3.29
C THR A 136 0.96 -5.87 -2.23
N SER A 137 0.12 -6.75 -1.70
CA SER A 137 -0.65 -6.47 -0.47
C SER A 137 0.14 -6.97 0.72
N LEU A 138 0.42 -6.08 1.67
CA LEU A 138 1.00 -6.43 2.96
C LEU A 138 -0.13 -6.84 3.90
N ALA A 139 -0.02 -8.05 4.45
CA ALA A 139 -1.01 -8.57 5.39
C ALA A 139 -0.84 -7.87 6.74
N SER A 140 -1.91 -7.27 7.25
CA SER A 140 -1.91 -6.75 8.62
C SER A 140 -1.89 -7.93 9.59
N ARG A 141 -0.82 -8.10 10.39
CA ARG A 141 -0.66 -9.22 11.36
C ARG A 141 -1.57 -9.07 12.60
N ARG A 142 -2.86 -8.79 12.42
CA ARG A 142 -3.81 -8.65 13.54
C ARG A 142 -4.31 -9.96 14.15
N HIS A 143 -3.79 -11.12 13.75
CA HIS A 143 -4.34 -12.44 14.17
C HIS A 143 -3.42 -13.37 14.96
N LEU A 144 -2.31 -12.90 15.53
CA LEU A 144 -1.39 -13.79 16.27
C LEU A 144 -1.09 -13.34 17.70
N ILE A 145 -2.06 -12.82 18.46
CA ILE A 145 -2.00 -12.88 19.94
C ILE A 145 -3.41 -13.08 20.50
N ALA A 146 -3.79 -14.34 20.64
CA ALA A 146 -4.70 -14.81 21.68
C ALA A 146 -4.14 -16.16 22.16
N LEU A 147 -3.23 -16.09 23.14
CA LEU A 147 -2.81 -17.19 23.99
C LEU A 147 -2.74 -16.67 25.43
#